data_AF-A0AAE1U906-F1
#
_entry.id   AF-A0AAE1U906-F1
#
_cell.length_a   1.000
_cell.length_b   1.000
_cell.length_c   1.000
_cell.angle_alpha   90.00
_cell.angle_beta   90.00
_cell.angle_gamma   90.00
#
_symmetry.space_group_name_H-M   'P 1'
#
loop_
_entity.id
_entity.type
_entity.pdbx_description
1 polymer ?
#
loop_
_entity_poly.entity_id
_entity_poly.type
_entity_poly.pdbx_seq_one_letter_code
_entity_poly.pdbx_strand_id
1 'polypeptide(L)'
;MLQRPGLRHVEDAPLFHNVLVKYIGGAVPELLLLNKSDQEVERIGLSNLSREECNQLLLKKGFYKKTTDDEEVPDEYLNGPYKEREEL
;
A
#
# COMPACT_ATOMS: atom_id res chain seq x y z
N MET A 1 -5.60 4.01 28.58
CA MET A 1 -4.93 4.03 27.26
C MET A 1 -5.85 3.38 26.24
N LEU A 2 -6.49 4.16 25.36
CA LEU A 2 -7.32 3.59 24.30
C LEU A 2 -6.43 3.10 23.16
N GLN A 3 -6.22 1.79 23.07
CA GLN A 3 -5.77 1.18 21.81
C GLN A 3 -6.89 1.40 20.78
N ARG A 4 -6.63 2.21 19.76
CA ARG A 4 -7.60 2.51 18.69
C ARG A 4 -7.79 1.24 17.85
N PRO A 5 -9.00 0.63 17.76
CA PRO A 5 -9.20 -0.66 17.09
C PRO A 5 -9.10 -0.64 15.54
N GLY A 6 -8.63 0.45 14.92
CA GLY A 6 -9.06 0.80 13.56
C GLY A 6 -8.11 0.55 12.38
N LEU A 7 -6.92 -0.03 12.56
CA LEU A 7 -5.90 -0.03 11.49
C LEU A 7 -5.14 -1.35 11.29
N ARG A 8 -5.77 -2.49 11.60
CA ARG A 8 -5.18 -3.80 11.30
C ARG A 8 -4.98 -4.05 9.79
N HIS A 9 -5.65 -3.28 8.95
CA HIS A 9 -5.72 -3.49 7.51
C HIS A 9 -4.44 -3.13 6.73
N VAL A 10 -3.54 -2.32 7.29
CA VAL A 10 -2.33 -1.81 6.58
C VAL A 10 -1.05 -1.99 7.41
N GLU A 11 -1.04 -2.97 8.31
CA GLU A 11 0.13 -3.27 9.16
C GLU A 11 1.38 -3.62 8.35
N ASP A 12 1.21 -4.19 7.16
CA ASP A 12 2.32 -4.55 6.26
C ASP A 12 2.78 -3.41 5.35
N ALA A 13 2.08 -2.27 5.33
CA ALA A 13 2.42 -1.17 4.43
C ALA A 13 3.89 -0.71 4.50
N PRO A 14 4.58 -0.70 5.67
CA PRO A 14 6.01 -0.39 5.74
C PRO A 14 6.90 -1.36 4.94
N LEU A 15 6.45 -2.59 4.71
CA LEU A 15 7.19 -3.58 3.92
C LEU A 15 7.01 -3.39 2.41
N PHE A 16 6.05 -2.58 1.98
CA PHE A 16 5.86 -2.29 0.56
C PHE A 16 6.75 -1.12 0.12
N HIS A 17 7.56 -1.35 -0.91
CA HIS A 17 8.37 -0.28 -1.51
C HIS A 17 7.46 0.81 -2.09
N ASN A 18 7.82 2.08 -1.88
CA ASN A 18 7.05 3.25 -2.33
C ASN A 18 5.59 3.31 -1.83
N VAL A 19 5.32 2.78 -0.63
CA VAL A 19 4.05 2.96 0.09
C VAL A 19 4.27 3.70 1.40
N LEU A 20 3.43 4.70 1.67
CA LEU A 20 3.48 5.48 2.91
C LEU A 20 2.09 5.52 3.54
N VAL A 21 2.04 5.35 4.87
CA VAL A 21 0.79 5.44 5.64
C VAL A 21 0.73 6.77 6.38
N LYS A 22 -0.34 7.54 6.15
CA LYS A 22 -0.63 8.78 6.87
C LYS A 22 -1.91 8.64 7.68
N TYR A 23 -1.82 8.92 8.98
CA TYR A 23 -2.95 8.84 9.90
C TYR A 23 -3.64 10.19 10.04
N ILE A 24 -4.92 10.25 9.69
CA ILE A 24 -5.77 11.43 9.82
C ILE A 24 -6.96 11.05 10.69
N GLY A 25 -7.13 11.70 11.84
CA GLY A 25 -8.18 11.36 12.80
C GLY A 25 -9.58 11.57 12.20
N GLY A 26 -10.43 10.54 12.29
CA GLY A 26 -11.80 10.58 11.77
C GLY A 26 -11.92 10.41 10.25
N ALA A 27 -10.81 10.26 9.53
CA ALA A 27 -10.84 9.97 8.10
C ALA A 27 -11.16 8.50 7.83
N VAL A 28 -11.85 8.27 6.71
CA VAL A 28 -12.05 6.94 6.13
C VAL A 28 -10.72 6.47 5.52
N PRO A 29 -10.30 5.21 5.69
CA PRO A 29 -9.04 4.73 5.12
C PRO A 29 -9.17 4.57 3.60
N GLU A 30 -8.19 5.11 2.87
CA GLU A 30 -8.12 5.13 1.40
C GLU A 30 -6.68 4.87 0.94
N LEU A 31 -6.53 4.20 -0.20
CA LEU A 31 -5.30 4.10 -0.96
C LEU A 31 -5.32 5.14 -2.07
N LEU A 32 -4.31 6.01 -2.11
CA LEU A 32 -4.13 6.99 -3.17
C LEU A 32 -2.90 6.57 -4.00
N LEU A 33 -3.09 6.35 -5.29
CA LEU A 33 -2.00 6.09 -6.22
C LEU A 33 -1.57 7.39 -6.87
N LEU A 34 -0.29 7.73 -6.73
CA LEU A 34 0.30 8.95 -7.27
C LEU A 34 1.22 8.62 -8.44
N ASN A 35 1.27 9.51 -9.42
CA ASN A 35 2.31 9.47 -10.45
C ASN A 35 3.62 10.12 -9.96
N LYS A 36 4.66 10.12 -10.80
CA LYS A 36 5.97 10.72 -10.49
C LYS A 36 5.94 12.24 -10.24
N SER A 37 4.84 12.92 -10.58
CA SER A 37 4.62 14.35 -10.36
C SER A 37 3.73 14.61 -9.14
N ASP A 38 3.56 13.62 -8.25
CA ASP A 38 2.69 13.64 -7.06
C ASP A 38 1.20 13.91 -7.36
N GLN A 39 0.76 13.66 -8.60
CA GLN A 39 -0.64 13.81 -8.96
C GLN A 39 -1.40 12.51 -8.71
N GLU A 40 -2.58 12.61 -8.10
CA GLU A 40 -3.49 11.49 -7.92
C GLU A 40 -3.93 10.93 -9.27
N VAL A 41 -3.67 9.64 -9.46
CA VAL A 41 -4.09 8.86 -10.63
C VAL A 41 -5.34 8.05 -10.29
N GLU A 42 -5.40 7.52 -9.07
CA GLU A 42 -6.49 6.66 -8.61
C GLU A 42 -6.64 6.75 -7.09
N ARG A 43 -7.89 6.59 -6.61
CA ARG A 43 -8.22 6.51 -5.19
C ARG A 43 -9.17 5.35 -4.94
N ILE A 44 -8.83 4.53 -3.95
CA ILE A 44 -9.55 3.29 -3.62
C ILE A 44 -9.88 3.30 -2.13
N GLY A 45 -11.16 3.11 -1.78
CA GLY A 45 -11.58 2.99 -0.38
C GLY A 45 -11.17 1.64 0.22
N LEU A 46 -10.61 1.65 1.42
CA LEU A 46 -10.11 0.44 2.10
C LEU A 46 -11.02 -0.07 3.22
N SER A 47 -12.13 0.63 3.51
CA SER A 47 -12.96 0.37 4.70
C SER A 47 -13.55 -1.03 4.80
N ASN A 48 -13.75 -1.70 3.66
CA ASN A 48 -14.33 -3.03 3.59
C ASN A 48 -13.29 -4.13 3.33
N LEU A 49 -12.00 -3.77 3.24
CA LEU A 49 -10.94 -4.72 2.94
C LEU A 49 -10.25 -5.17 4.23
N SER A 50 -10.03 -6.47 4.35
CA SER A 50 -9.13 -7.08 5.33
C SER A 50 -7.67 -6.71 5.09
N ARG A 51 -6.79 -7.05 6.03
CA ARG A 51 -5.34 -6.87 5.89
C ARG A 51 -4.80 -7.61 4.66
N GLU A 52 -5.25 -8.85 4.48
CA GLU A 52 -4.88 -9.70 3.37
C GLU A 52 -5.36 -9.09 2.04
N GLU A 53 -6.60 -8.60 1.97
CA GLU A 53 -7.12 -7.97 0.77
C GLU A 53 -6.39 -6.66 0.42
N CYS A 54 -6.02 -5.85 1.41
CA CYS A 54 -5.16 -4.67 1.19
C CYS A 54 -3.79 -5.06 0.62
N ASN A 55 -3.15 -6.09 1.17
CA ASN A 55 -1.87 -6.58 0.66
C ASN A 55 -2.00 -7.10 -0.77
N GLN A 56 -3.03 -7.89 -1.04
CA GLN A 56 -3.30 -8.41 -2.38
C GLN A 56 -3.58 -7.28 -3.38
N LEU A 57 -4.30 -6.23 -2.96
CA LEU A 57 -4.51 -5.04 -3.78
C LEU A 57 -3.18 -4.39 -4.17
N LEU A 58 -2.28 -4.15 -3.22
CA LEU A 58 -0.96 -3.57 -3.50
C LEU A 58 -0.12 -4.45 -4.44
N LEU A 59 -0.09 -5.77 -4.20
CA LEU A 59 0.60 -6.71 -5.08
C LEU A 59 0.01 -6.70 -6.50
N LYS A 60 -1.32 -6.64 -6.64
CA LYS A 60 -2.01 -6.53 -7.94
C LYS A 60 -1.69 -5.23 -8.64
N LYS A 61 -1.53 -4.13 -7.90
CA LYS A 61 -1.08 -2.83 -8.43
C LYS A 61 0.42 -2.81 -8.79
N GLY A 62 1.14 -3.92 -8.58
CA GLY A 62 2.53 -4.09 -8.98
C GLY A 62 3.56 -3.67 -7.94
N PHE A 63 3.13 -3.31 -6.72
CA PHE A 63 4.04 -2.96 -5.64
C PHE A 63 4.80 -4.19 -5.15
N TYR A 64 6.08 -3.98 -4.82
CA TYR A 64 6.92 -5.00 -4.24
C TYR A 64 6.76 -5.02 -2.72
N LYS A 65 6.46 -6.20 -2.17
CA LYS A 65 6.45 -6.44 -0.71
C LYS A 65 7.74 -7.13 -0.32
N LYS A 66 8.50 -6.49 0.57
CA LYS A 66 9.66 -7.08 1.23
C LYS A 66 9.23 -8.14 2.25
N THR A 67 10.08 -9.13 2.48
CA THR A 67 9.92 -10.10 3.58
C THR A 67 10.34 -9.49 4.92
N THR A 68 11.34 -8.61 4.90
CA THR A 68 11.90 -7.93 6.07
C THR A 68 12.28 -6.49 5.71
N ASP A 69 12.37 -5.60 6.70
CA ASP A 69 12.66 -4.18 6.46
C ASP A 69 14.01 -3.94 5.75
N ASP A 70 15.01 -4.77 6.07
CA ASP A 70 16.38 -4.68 5.55
C ASP A 70 16.55 -5.29 4.14
N GLU A 71 15.51 -5.90 3.58
CA GLU A 71 15.56 -6.50 2.26
C GLU A 71 15.76 -5.43 1.17
N GLU A 72 16.71 -5.68 0.27
CA GLU A 72 16.90 -4.86 -0.92
C GLU A 72 15.74 -5.04 -1.90
N VAL A 73 15.34 -3.95 -2.54
CA VAL A 73 14.28 -3.98 -3.55
C VAL A 73 14.92 -4.33 -4.89
N PRO A 74 14.45 -5.36 -5.63
CA PRO A 74 14.99 -5.69 -6.94
C PRO A 74 14.89 -4.52 -7.92
N ASP A 75 15.86 -4.41 -8.83
CA ASP A 75 15.98 -3.30 -9.79
C ASP A 75 14.69 -3.03 -10.58
N GLU A 76 13.96 -4.09 -10.92
CA GLU A 76 12.69 -4.02 -11.66
C GLU A 76 11.55 -3.31 -10.90
N TYR A 77 11.65 -3.18 -9.57
CA TYR A 77 10.65 -2.50 -8.72
C TYR A 77 11.12 -1.14 -8.19
N LEU A 78 12.40 -0.79 -8.37
CA LEU A 78 12.96 0.46 -7.84
C LEU A 78 12.22 1.68 -8.39
N ASN A 79 11.87 1.64 -9.68
CA ASN A 79 11.26 2.75 -10.40
C ASN A 79 9.98 2.33 -11.11
N GLY A 80 8.94 3.15 -11.00
CA GLY A 80 7.75 3.00 -11.83
C GLY A 80 7.99 3.30 -13.32
N PRO A 81 7.04 2.95 -14.19
CA PRO A 81 5.66 2.62 -13.83
C PRO A 81 5.50 1.20 -13.28
N TYR A 82 4.76 1.08 -12.18
CA TYR A 82 4.29 -0.22 -11.70
C TYR A 82 3.23 -0.75 -12.66
N LYS A 83 3.35 -2.02 -13.04
CA LYS A 83 2.42 -2.69 -13.93
C LYS A 83 1.46 -3.53 -13.12
N GLU A 84 0.18 -3.43 -13.42
CA GLU A 84 -0.81 -4.30 -12.80
C GLU A 84 -0.53 -5.76 -13.14
N ARG A 85 -0.76 -6.65 -12.18
CA ARG A 85 -0.61 -8.10 -12.32
C ARG A 85 -2.00 -8.72 -12.42
N GLU A 86 -2.28 -9.39 -13.52
CA GLU A 86 -3.56 -10.08 -13.75
C GLU A 86 -3.65 -11.40 -12.95
N GLU A 87 -2.50 -12.00 -12.60
CA GLU A 87 -2.40 -13.26 -11.86
C GLU A 87 -1.40 -13.11 -10.70
N LEU A 88 -1.81 -13.49 -9.48
CA LEU A 88 -1.00 -13.56 -8.25
C LEU A 88 -1.08 -14.96 -7.65
#